data_AF-A0A926UP46-F1
#
_entry.id   AF-A0A926UP46-F1
#
_cell.length_a   1.000
_cell.length_b   1.000
_cell.length_c   1.000
_cell.angle_alpha   90.00
_cell.angle_beta   90.00
_cell.angle_gamma   90.00
#
_symmetry.space_group_name_H-M   'P 1'
#
loop_
_entity.id
_entity.type
_entity.pdbx_description
1 polymer ?
#
loop_
_entity_poly.entity_id
_entity_poly.type
_entity_poly.pdbx_seq_one_letter_code
_entity_poly.pdbx_strand_id
1 'polypeptide(L)' 'MAKAEILSRIRRDFGELSAEQTKQIGKLPVPQLESLAKALLDFDGLADLEVWLAEV' A
#
# COMPACT_ATOMS: atom_id res chain seq x y z
N MET A 1 -8.84 8.28 6.53
CA MET A 1 -8.83 7.48 5.29
C MET A 1 -9.29 6.07 5.61
N ALA A 2 -10.23 5.50 4.86
CA ALA A 2 -10.61 4.10 5.08
C ALA A 2 -9.55 3.19 4.45
N LYS A 3 -9.08 2.17 5.18
CA LYS A 3 -8.10 1.17 4.74
C LYS A 3 -8.42 0.54 3.38
N ALA A 4 -9.71 0.39 3.08
CA ALA A 4 -10.21 -0.13 1.81
C ALA A 4 -9.92 0.80 0.62
N GLU A 5 -9.84 2.12 0.83
CA GLU A 5 -9.54 3.09 -0.23
C GLU A 5 -8.09 2.97 -0.69
N ILE A 6 -7.16 2.77 0.25
CA ILE A 6 -5.74 2.57 -0.05
C ILE A 6 -5.56 1.29 -0.88
N LEU A 7 -6.17 0.18 -0.43
CA LEU A 7 -6.13 -1.08 -1.18
C LEU A 7 -6.76 -0.97 -2.57
N SER A 8 -7.88 -0.26 -2.70
CA SER A 8 -8.55 -0.09 -3.99
C SER A 8 -7.76 0.81 -4.93
N ARG A 9 -7.13 1.87 -4.40
CA ARG A 9 -6.24 2.77 -5.13
C ARG A 9 -5.03 2.01 -5.64
N ILE A 10 -4.38 1.27 -4.74
CA ILE A 10 -3.24 0.43 -5.11
C ILE A 10 -3.64 -0.55 -6.21
N ARG A 11 -4.78 -1.21 -6.05
CA ARG A 11 -5.24 -2.21 -7.01
C ARG A 11 -5.59 -1.63 -8.38
N ARG A 12 -5.95 -0.35 -8.42
CA ARG A 12 -6.32 0.37 -9.66
C ARG A 12 -5.11 1.01 -10.34
N ASP A 13 -4.20 1.61 -9.59
CA ASP A 13 -3.02 2.31 -10.10
C ASP A 13 -1.85 1.35 -10.38
N PHE A 14 -1.67 0.32 -9.55
CA PHE A 14 -0.52 -0.60 -9.62
C PHE A 14 -0.90 -2.02 -10.08
N GLY A 15 -2.19 -2.40 -10.03
CA GLY A 15 -2.68 -3.70 -10.52
C GLY A 15 -2.93 -4.73 -9.41
N GLU A 16 -2.83 -6.03 -9.70
CA GLU A 16 -3.16 -7.06 -8.71
C GLU A 16 -2.10 -7.15 -7.60
N LEU A 17 -2.52 -6.83 -6.38
CA LEU A 17 -1.69 -7.07 -5.20
C LEU A 17 -1.60 -8.56 -4.90
N SER A 18 -0.39 -8.99 -4.57
CA SER A 18 -0.17 -10.34 -4.07
C SER A 18 -0.88 -10.54 -2.72
N ALA A 19 -1.24 -11.80 -2.42
CA ALA A 19 -1.87 -12.16 -1.16
C ALA A 19 -1.02 -11.75 0.06
N GLU A 20 0.31 -11.81 -0.07
CA GLU A 20 1.28 -11.37 0.93
C GLU A 20 1.15 -9.86 1.23
N GLN A 21 1.17 -9.02 0.19
CA GLN A 21 1.06 -7.57 0.29
C GLN A 21 -0.28 -7.15 0.92
N THR A 22 -1.37 -7.76 0.47
CA THR A 22 -2.71 -7.51 1.03
C THR A 22 -2.76 -7.85 2.52
N LYS A 23 -2.07 -8.92 2.94
CA LYS A 23 -1.99 -9.35 4.34
C LYS A 23 -1.10 -8.44 5.18
N GLN A 24 0.03 -7.96 4.63
CA GLN A 24 0.88 -6.95 5.29
C GLN A 24 0.12 -5.64 5.49
N ILE A 25 -0.45 -5.05 4.44
CA ILE A 25 -1.31 -3.85 4.52
C ILE A 25 -2.48 -4.11 5.50
N GLY A 26 -2.99 -5.34 5.51
CA GLY A 26 -3.97 -5.86 6.44
C GLY A 26 -3.55 -5.83 7.92
N LYS A 27 -2.26 -5.91 8.22
CA LYS A 27 -1.71 -5.88 9.58
C LYS A 27 -1.21 -4.49 10.00
N LEU A 28 -1.10 -3.54 9.06
CA LEU A 28 -0.58 -2.22 9.37
C LEU A 28 -1.51 -1.43 10.31
N PRO A 29 -0.96 -0.82 11.38
CA PRO A 29 -1.65 0.15 12.21
C PRO A 29 -1.97 1.43 11.43
N VAL A 30 -2.96 2.18 11.92
CA VAL A 30 -3.44 3.45 11.33
C VAL A 30 -2.31 4.42 10.93
N PRO A 31 -1.30 4.71 11.76
CA PRO A 31 -0.21 5.64 11.37
C PRO A 31 0.63 5.15 10.17
N GLN A 32 0.81 3.84 10.02
CA GLN A 32 1.50 3.27 8.85
C GLN A 32 0.61 3.31 7.62
N LEU A 33 -0.71 3.14 7.76
CA LEU A 33 -1.66 3.32 6.66
C LEU A 33 -1.68 4.76 6.15
N GLU A 34 -1.62 5.75 7.05
CA GLU A 34 -1.54 7.16 6.64
C GLU A 34 -0.21 7.48 5.95
N SER A 35 0.90 6.92 6.45
CA SER A 35 2.21 7.04 5.82
C SER A 35 2.24 6.37 4.45
N LEU A 36 1.66 5.18 4.32
CA LEU A 36 1.50 4.45 3.07
C LEU A 36 0.70 5.27 2.06
N ALA A 37 -0.45 5.82 2.46
CA ALA A 37 -1.30 6.62 1.59
C ALA A 37 -0.58 7.87 1.05
N LYS A 38 0.28 8.47 1.88
CA LYS A 38 1.07 9.65 1.49
C LYS A 38 2.23 9.26 0.56
N ALA A 39 2.93 8.17 0.87
CA ALA A 39 3.98 7.63 0.03
C ALA A 39 3.44 7.16 -1.33
N LEU A 40 2.22 6.59 -1.37
CA LEU A 40 1.55 6.16 -2.58
C LEU A 40 1.32 7.26 -3.62
N LEU A 41 1.25 8.53 -3.18
CA LEU A 41 1.14 9.67 -4.08
C LEU A 41 2.47 9.99 -4.77
N ASP A 42 3.59 9.54 -4.19
CA ASP A 42 4.97 9.72 -4.67
C ASP A 42 5.51 8.47 -5.39
N PHE A 43 4.80 7.34 -5.32
CA PHE A 43 5.20 6.10 -5.96
C PHE A 43 5.01 6.19 -7.48
N ASP A 44 6.07 5.87 -8.23
CA ASP A 44 6.06 5.86 -9.68
C ASP A 44 5.59 4.50 -10.23
N GLY A 45 5.74 3.44 -9.44
CA GLY A 45 5.31 2.10 -9.81
C GLY A 45 5.15 1.10 -8.65
N LEU A 46 4.80 -0.14 -9.00
CA LEU A 46 4.51 -1.19 -8.01
C LEU A 46 5.79 -1.59 -7.26
N ALA A 47 6.96 -1.36 -7.87
CA ALA A 47 8.27 -1.54 -7.26
C ALA A 47 8.47 -0.66 -6.01
N ASP A 48 8.04 0.61 -6.03
CA ASP A 48 8.13 1.49 -4.86
C ASP A 48 7.27 0.99 -3.69
N LEU A 49 6.08 0.48 -4.01
CA LEU A 49 5.20 -0.15 -3.03
C LEU A 49 5.82 -1.42 -2.43
N GLU A 50 6.44 -2.26 -3.27
CA GLU A 50 7.14 -3.46 -2.81
C GLU A 50 8.30 -3.13 -1.87
N VAL A 51 9.12 -2.13 -2.23
CA VAL A 51 10.22 -1.66 -1.39
C VAL A 51 9.69 -1.09 -0.07
N TRP A 52 8.63 -0.27 -0.12
CA TRP A 52 8.04 0.31 1.07
C TRP A 52 7.45 -0.76 2.00
N LEU A 53 6.78 -1.77 1.45
CA LEU A 53 6.24 -2.90 2.23
C LEU A 53 7.35 -3.79 2.79
N ALA A 54 8.52 -3.87 2.16
CA ALA A 54 9.65 -4.63 2.67
C ALA A 54 10.37 -3.91 3.84
N GLU A 55 10.33 -2.57 3.87
CA GLU A 55 10.95 -1.74 4.92
C GLU A 55 10.08 -1.53 6.17
N VAL A 56 8.82 -2.00 6.16
CA VAL A 56 7.80 -1.83 7.22
C VAL A 56 7.53 -3.11 7.99
#